data_AF-A0A8T5YLV0-F1
#
_entry.id   AF-A0A8T5YLV0-F1
#
_cell.length_a   1.000
_cell.length_b   1.000
_cell.length_c   1.000
_cell.angle_alpha   90.00
_cell.angle_beta   90.00
_cell.angle_gamma   90.00
#
_symmetry.space_group_name_H-M   'P 1'
#
loop_
_entity.id
_entity.type
_entity.pdbx_description
1 polymer ?
#
loop_
_entity_poly.entity_id
_entity_poly.type
_entity_poly.pdbx_seq_one_letter_code
_entity_poly.pdbx_strand_id
1 'polypeptide(L)'
;MTQVAKKILVTCALPYANGSIHLGHMLEHIQADVWVRYQRMRGHEVNFICADDAHGTPIMLKAQQLGITPEQMIGEMSQEHQTDFAGFNISYDNYHSTHSEENRQLSELIYSRLKENGFIKNRTISQLYDPEKGMFLPDRFVKGTCPKCKSPDQYGDN
;
A
#
# COMPACT_ATOMS: atom_id res chain seq x y z
N MET A 1 -30.55 0.84 -29.12
CA MET A 1 -30.84 1.10 -27.70
C MET A 1 -29.82 2.11 -27.20
N THR A 2 -30.25 3.26 -26.69
CA THR A 2 -29.36 4.22 -26.04
C THR A 2 -28.87 3.61 -24.74
N GLN A 3 -27.56 3.34 -24.64
CA GLN A 3 -26.96 2.80 -23.43
C GLN A 3 -27.01 3.89 -22.35
N VAL A 4 -27.63 3.60 -21.20
CA VAL A 4 -27.66 4.54 -20.07
C VAL A 4 -26.23 4.68 -19.53
N ALA A 5 -25.74 5.92 -19.45
CA ALA A 5 -24.44 6.25 -18.87
C ALA A 5 -24.41 5.84 -17.39
N LYS A 6 -23.40 5.06 -16.99
CA LYS A 6 -23.17 4.63 -15.61
C LYS A 6 -22.03 5.44 -15.01
N LYS A 7 -22.07 5.61 -13.68
CA LYS A 7 -20.92 6.07 -12.88
C LYS A 7 -20.17 4.86 -12.36
N ILE A 8 -18.87 4.81 -12.59
CA ILE A 8 -18.02 3.65 -12.26
C ILE A 8 -16.79 4.15 -11.50
N LEU A 9 -16.54 3.57 -10.33
CA LEU A 9 -15.29 3.74 -9.60
C LEU A 9 -14.39 2.54 -9.91
N VAL A 10 -13.16 2.81 -10.33
CA VAL A 10 -12.14 1.79 -10.63
C VAL A 10 -10.91 2.08 -9.79
N THR A 11 -10.33 1.02 -9.22
CA THR A 11 -9.09 1.06 -8.44
C THR A 11 -8.18 -0.07 -8.89
N CYS A 12 -6.88 0.13 -8.75
CA CYS A 12 -5.89 -0.95 -8.76
C CYS A 12 -5.43 -1.22 -7.32
N ALA A 13 -4.70 -2.31 -7.11
CA ALA A 13 -3.90 -2.49 -5.91
C ALA A 13 -2.93 -1.31 -5.76
N LEU A 14 -2.77 -0.88 -4.51
CA LEU A 14 -1.87 0.22 -4.17
C LEU A 14 -0.44 -0.31 -4.22
N PRO A 15 0.45 0.21 -5.09
CA PRO A 15 1.84 -0.19 -5.04
C PRO A 15 2.48 0.26 -3.74
N TYR A 16 3.32 -0.61 -3.19
CA TYR A 16 3.97 -0.36 -1.92
C TYR A 16 5.18 0.57 -2.12
N ALA A 17 5.27 1.65 -1.35
CA ALA A 17 6.28 2.71 -1.50
C ALA A 17 7.66 2.34 -0.93
N ASN A 18 8.14 1.11 -1.18
CA ASN A 18 9.46 0.65 -0.75
C ASN A 18 10.43 0.30 -1.89
N GLY A 19 10.00 0.44 -3.15
CA GLY A 19 10.83 0.21 -4.32
C GLY A 19 10.07 0.39 -5.63
N SER A 20 10.84 0.42 -6.72
CA SER A 20 10.39 0.70 -8.08
C SER A 20 9.30 -0.24 -8.62
N ILE A 21 8.47 0.28 -9.53
CA ILE A 21 7.50 -0.51 -10.29
C ILE A 21 8.23 -1.32 -11.37
N HIS A 22 8.00 -2.64 -11.40
CA HIS A 22 8.46 -3.51 -12.48
C HIS A 22 7.30 -3.99 -13.35
N LEU A 23 7.60 -4.60 -14.50
CA LEU A 23 6.59 -5.04 -15.49
C LEU A 23 5.51 -5.96 -14.92
N GLY A 24 5.84 -6.79 -13.91
CA GLY A 24 4.84 -7.61 -13.21
C GLY A 24 3.73 -6.80 -12.53
N HIS A 25 4.07 -5.68 -11.88
CA HIS A 25 3.09 -4.74 -11.31
C HIS A 25 2.35 -4.01 -12.43
N MET A 26 3.08 -3.57 -13.46
CA MET A 26 2.52 -2.80 -14.57
C MET A 26 1.42 -3.56 -15.33
N LEU A 27 1.46 -4.89 -15.37
CA LEU A 27 0.43 -5.73 -16.00
C LEU A 27 -0.97 -5.43 -15.45
N GLU A 28 -1.12 -5.30 -14.13
CA GLU A 28 -2.41 -4.99 -13.49
C GLU A 28 -2.90 -3.61 -13.93
N HIS A 29 -2.03 -2.60 -13.85
CA HIS A 29 -2.38 -1.22 -14.17
C HIS A 29 -2.75 -1.05 -15.65
N ILE A 30 -2.03 -1.71 -16.56
CA ILE A 30 -2.34 -1.73 -18.00
C ILE A 30 -3.70 -2.40 -18.23
N GLN A 31 -3.97 -3.54 -17.60
CA GLN A 31 -5.24 -4.25 -17.78
C GLN A 31 -6.43 -3.40 -17.31
N ALA A 32 -6.30 -2.76 -16.15
CA ALA A 32 -7.32 -1.86 -15.62
C ALA A 32 -7.52 -0.64 -16.53
N ASP A 33 -6.43 -0.03 -17.01
CA ASP A 33 -6.48 1.14 -17.88
C ASP A 33 -7.16 0.84 -19.24
N VAL A 34 -6.88 -0.32 -19.85
CA VAL A 34 -7.58 -0.78 -21.06
C VAL A 34 -9.09 -0.86 -20.82
N TRP A 35 -9.50 -1.41 -19.69
CA TRP A 35 -10.92 -1.51 -19.34
C TRP A 35 -11.55 -0.13 -19.08
N VAL A 36 -10.86 0.74 -18.34
CA VAL A 36 -11.30 2.11 -18.07
C VAL A 36 -11.53 2.89 -19.37
N ARG A 37 -10.57 2.83 -20.30
CA ARG A 37 -10.67 3.47 -21.61
C ARG A 37 -11.85 2.93 -22.41
N TYR A 38 -12.03 1.61 -22.42
CA TYR A 38 -13.20 0.99 -23.05
C TYR A 38 -14.52 1.52 -22.46
N GLN A 39 -14.64 1.61 -21.13
CA GLN A 39 -15.85 2.08 -20.47
C GLN A 39 -16.12 3.57 -20.75
N ARG A 40 -15.08 4.41 -20.75
CA ARG A 40 -15.18 5.80 -21.17
C ARG A 40 -15.67 5.91 -22.63
N MET A 41 -15.14 5.09 -23.55
CA MET A 41 -15.62 5.02 -24.95
C MET A 41 -17.07 4.54 -25.09
N ARG A 42 -17.57 3.75 -24.14
CA ARG A 42 -19.00 3.36 -24.05
C ARG A 42 -19.90 4.47 -23.50
N GLY A 43 -19.35 5.65 -23.21
CA GLY A 43 -20.08 6.80 -22.67
C GLY A 43 -20.35 6.70 -21.16
N HIS A 44 -19.56 5.90 -20.43
CA HIS A 44 -19.63 5.85 -18.97
C HIS A 44 -18.77 6.94 -18.33
N GLU A 45 -19.24 7.46 -17.20
CA GLU A 45 -18.44 8.32 -16.31
C GLU A 45 -17.60 7.39 -15.43
N VAL A 46 -16.28 7.44 -15.59
CA VAL A 46 -15.36 6.55 -14.88
C VAL A 46 -14.38 7.39 -14.08
N ASN A 47 -14.34 7.16 -12.77
CA ASN A 47 -13.31 7.66 -11.87
C ASN A 47 -12.31 6.53 -11.63
N PHE A 48 -11.11 6.66 -12.19
CA PHE A 48 -10.02 5.71 -12.07
C PHE A 48 -8.96 6.26 -11.12
N ILE A 49 -8.82 5.67 -9.94
CA ILE A 49 -7.96 6.20 -8.88
C ILE A 49 -6.96 5.15 -8.39
N CYS A 50 -5.82 5.63 -7.91
CA CYS A 50 -4.84 4.82 -7.20
C CYS A 50 -4.10 5.68 -6.16
N ALA A 51 -3.23 5.06 -5.37
CA ALA A 51 -2.37 5.71 -4.41
C ALA A 51 -1.19 4.81 -4.07
N ASP A 52 -0.15 5.38 -3.50
CA ASP A 52 0.88 4.57 -2.85
C ASP A 52 0.44 4.06 -1.48
N ASP A 53 0.75 2.79 -1.19
CA ASP A 53 0.77 2.26 0.16
C ASP A 53 2.08 2.68 0.85
N ALA A 54 1.96 3.60 1.81
CA ALA A 54 3.03 4.41 2.35
C ALA A 54 3.29 4.11 3.85
N HIS A 55 2.73 3.01 4.37
CA HIS A 55 2.92 2.62 5.76
C HIS A 55 3.51 1.23 5.92
N GLY A 56 4.22 1.02 7.02
CA GLY A 56 4.66 -0.30 7.48
C GLY A 56 6.16 -0.46 7.61
N THR A 57 6.55 -1.57 8.21
CA THR A 57 7.93 -1.92 8.55
C THR A 57 8.91 -1.85 7.38
N PRO A 58 8.62 -2.37 6.17
CA PRO A 58 9.57 -2.32 5.08
C PRO A 58 9.97 -0.91 4.65
N ILE A 59 9.05 0.07 4.73
CA ILE A 59 9.36 1.49 4.43
C ILE A 59 10.31 2.05 5.49
N MET A 60 10.02 1.84 6.77
CA MET A 60 10.88 2.29 7.87
C MET A 60 12.31 1.72 7.73
N LEU A 61 12.42 0.42 7.43
CA LEU A 61 13.70 -0.26 7.24
C LEU A 61 14.48 0.31 6.06
N LYS A 62 13.81 0.53 4.94
CA LYS A 62 14.45 1.05 3.73
C LYS A 62 14.88 2.51 3.90
N ALA A 63 14.04 3.34 4.53
CA ALA A 63 14.39 4.72 4.88
C ALA A 63 15.61 4.77 5.81
N GLN A 64 15.66 3.90 6.82
CA GLN A 64 16.83 3.76 7.71
C GLN A 64 18.09 3.32 6.96
N GLN A 65 17.99 2.37 6.03
CA GLN A 65 19.12 1.94 5.19
C GLN A 65 19.65 3.05 4.29
N LEU A 66 18.75 3.92 3.81
CA LEU A 66 19.08 5.08 2.97
C LEU A 66 19.53 6.31 3.78
N GLY A 67 19.36 6.29 5.10
CA GLY A 67 19.70 7.42 5.97
C GLY A 67 18.76 8.63 5.81
N ILE A 68 17.53 8.42 5.35
CA ILE A 68 16.51 9.45 5.13
C ILE A 68 15.26 9.20 5.98
N THR A 69 14.37 10.18 6.09
CA THR A 69 13.09 9.97 6.81
C THR A 69 12.12 9.13 5.97
N PRO A 70 11.19 8.40 6.60
CA PRO A 70 10.14 7.68 5.87
C PRO A 70 9.33 8.60 4.95
N GLU A 71 9.02 9.82 5.39
CA GLU A 71 8.25 10.81 4.61
C GLU A 71 9.00 11.27 3.36
N GLN A 72 10.31 11.47 3.47
CA GLN A 72 11.15 11.76 2.31
C GLN A 72 11.15 10.58 1.34
N MET A 73 11.33 9.36 1.85
CA MET A 73 11.37 8.15 1.03
C MET A 73 10.07 7.93 0.25
N ILE A 74 8.91 7.99 0.92
CA ILE A 74 7.61 7.78 0.24
C ILE A 74 7.33 8.90 -0.77
N GLY A 75 7.82 10.12 -0.54
CA GLY A 75 7.71 11.24 -1.48
C GLY A 75 8.53 10.99 -2.75
N GLU A 76 9.78 10.54 -2.61
CA GLU A 76 10.64 10.16 -3.74
C GLU A 76 10.05 8.99 -4.54
N MET A 77 9.57 7.94 -3.86
CA MET A 77 8.94 6.79 -4.51
C MET A 77 7.64 7.17 -5.23
N SER A 78 6.83 8.06 -4.65
CA SER A 78 5.60 8.51 -5.29
C SER A 78 5.86 9.26 -6.60
N GLN A 79 6.91 10.08 -6.63
CA GLN A 79 7.31 10.76 -7.84
C GLN A 79 7.79 9.78 -8.92
N GLU A 80 8.55 8.75 -8.53
CA GLU A 80 9.02 7.68 -9.42
C GLU A 80 7.84 6.89 -10.01
N HIS A 81 6.96 6.38 -9.15
CA HIS A 81 5.78 5.60 -9.56
C HIS A 81 4.88 6.38 -10.52
N GLN A 82 4.59 7.65 -10.21
CA GLN A 82 3.77 8.49 -11.09
C GLN A 82 4.47 8.75 -12.43
N THR A 83 5.80 8.89 -12.44
CA THR A 83 6.57 9.04 -13.68
C THR A 83 6.48 7.79 -14.54
N ASP A 84 6.63 6.61 -13.95
CA ASP A 84 6.51 5.33 -14.66
C ASP A 84 5.10 5.11 -15.20
N PHE A 85 4.07 5.33 -14.38
CA PHE A 85 2.68 5.22 -14.82
C PHE A 85 2.35 6.19 -15.95
N ALA A 86 2.84 7.43 -15.88
CA ALA A 86 2.69 8.39 -16.96
C ALA A 86 3.44 7.94 -18.23
N GLY A 87 4.64 7.38 -18.10
CA GLY A 87 5.43 6.82 -19.21
C GLY A 87 4.77 5.64 -19.92
N PHE A 88 3.94 4.87 -19.21
CA PHE A 88 3.09 3.81 -19.77
C PHE A 88 1.69 4.30 -20.18
N ASN A 89 1.44 5.61 -20.12
CA ASN A 89 0.16 6.24 -20.42
C ASN A 89 -1.02 5.72 -19.59
N ILE A 90 -0.79 5.32 -18.34
CA ILE A 90 -1.88 4.94 -17.42
C ILE A 90 -2.71 6.19 -17.08
N SER A 91 -4.03 6.10 -17.24
CA SER A 91 -4.95 7.25 -17.22
C SER A 91 -5.71 7.42 -15.90
N TYR A 92 -4.98 7.37 -14.78
CA TYR A 92 -5.55 7.72 -13.48
C TYR A 92 -6.10 9.15 -13.49
N ASP A 93 -7.30 9.32 -12.96
CA ASP A 93 -7.93 10.62 -12.71
C ASP A 93 -7.37 11.28 -11.45
N ASN A 94 -6.93 10.45 -10.49
CA ASN A 94 -6.26 10.91 -9.27
C ASN A 94 -5.29 9.83 -8.75
N TYR A 95 -4.07 10.25 -8.44
CA TYR A 95 -3.07 9.42 -7.77
C TYR A 95 -2.72 10.06 -6.43
N HIS A 96 -2.84 9.32 -5.33
CA HIS A 96 -2.71 9.85 -3.98
C HIS A 96 -1.71 9.05 -3.12
N SER A 97 -1.80 9.18 -1.80
CA SER A 97 -0.99 8.45 -0.83
C SER A 97 -1.86 8.06 0.34
N THR A 98 -1.66 6.86 0.86
CA THR A 98 -2.26 6.42 2.13
C THR A 98 -1.74 7.22 3.33
N HIS A 99 -0.63 7.96 3.21
CA HIS A 99 -0.11 8.85 4.24
C HIS A 99 -0.79 10.24 4.28
N SER A 100 -1.89 10.44 3.52
CA SER A 100 -2.60 11.71 3.53
C SER A 100 -3.37 11.98 4.83
N GLU A 101 -3.61 13.26 5.11
CA GLU A 101 -4.40 13.69 6.27
C GLU A 101 -5.83 13.15 6.19
N GLU A 102 -6.41 13.16 4.99
CA GLU A 102 -7.75 12.65 4.72
C GLU A 102 -7.83 11.15 5.03
N ASN A 103 -6.83 10.36 4.61
CA ASN A 103 -6.81 8.93 4.88
C ASN A 103 -6.61 8.63 6.37
N ARG A 104 -5.81 9.44 7.09
CA ARG A 104 -5.69 9.36 8.55
C ARG A 104 -7.06 9.52 9.21
N GLN A 105 -7.77 10.60 8.89
CA GLN A 105 -9.08 10.90 9.47
C GLN A 105 -10.11 9.80 9.17
N LEU A 106 -10.15 9.31 7.92
CA LEU A 106 -11.07 8.25 7.51
C LEU A 106 -10.74 6.91 8.20
N SER A 107 -9.47 6.57 8.33
CA SER A 107 -9.02 5.35 9.01
C SER A 107 -9.37 5.37 10.49
N GLU A 108 -9.11 6.49 11.17
CA GLU A 108 -9.46 6.70 12.58
C GLU A 108 -10.98 6.66 12.79
N LEU A 109 -11.76 7.24 11.88
CA LEU A 109 -13.22 7.21 11.92
C LEU A 109 -13.76 5.78 11.81
N ILE A 110 -13.26 5.00 10.85
CA ILE A 110 -13.68 3.59 10.68
C ILE A 110 -13.31 2.78 11.93
N TYR A 111 -12.07 2.90 12.42
CA TYR A 111 -11.63 2.21 13.63
C TYR A 111 -12.50 2.56 14.84
N SER A 112 -12.76 3.85 15.07
CA SER A 112 -13.55 4.32 16.21
C SER A 112 -14.97 3.79 16.17
N ARG A 113 -15.63 3.80 15.01
CA ARG A 113 -16.96 3.20 14.83
C ARG A 113 -16.95 1.70 15.09
N LEU A 114 -15.95 0.96 14.63
CA LEU A 114 -15.83 -0.47 14.91
C LEU A 114 -15.65 -0.74 16.41
N LYS A 115 -14.86 0.09 17.09
CA LYS A 115 -14.62 0.00 18.53
C LYS A 115 -15.89 0.29 19.33
N GLU A 116 -16.59 1.37 19.01
CA GLU A 116 -17.84 1.76 19.67
C GLU A 116 -18.95 0.71 19.52
N ASN A 117 -19.00 0.03 18.38
CA ASN A 117 -19.95 -1.06 18.14
C ASN A 117 -19.49 -2.43 18.70
N GLY A 118 -18.41 -2.48 19.49
CA GLY A 118 -17.94 -3.69 20.14
C GLY A 118 -17.30 -4.72 19.21
N PHE A 119 -16.92 -4.33 17.98
CA PHE A 119 -16.26 -5.21 17.01
C PHE A 119 -14.74 -5.31 17.22
N ILE A 120 -14.15 -4.49 18.08
CA ILE A 120 -12.73 -4.53 18.43
C ILE A 120 -12.53 -5.22 19.78
N LYS A 121 -11.66 -6.23 19.82
CA LYS A 121 -11.27 -6.94 21.06
C LYS A 121 -9.83 -6.64 21.40
N ASN A 122 -9.56 -6.31 22.66
CA ASN A 122 -8.21 -6.12 23.18
C ASN A 122 -7.73 -7.40 23.87
N ARG A 123 -6.47 -7.77 23.64
CA ARG A 123 -5.81 -8.90 24.29
C ARG A 123 -4.36 -8.54 24.57
N THR A 124 -3.84 -9.00 25.69
CA THR A 124 -2.41 -8.95 25.96
C THR A 124 -1.72 -10.09 25.23
N ILE A 125 -0.65 -9.78 24.51
CA ILE A 125 0.18 -10.76 23.80
C ILE A 125 1.63 -10.62 24.22
N SER A 126 2.40 -11.69 24.11
CA SER A 126 3.86 -11.64 24.22
C SER A 126 4.45 -11.31 22.85
N GLN A 127 5.30 -10.30 22.81
CA GLN A 127 6.01 -9.88 21.60
C GLN A 127 7.48 -9.68 21.92
N LEU A 128 8.35 -9.98 20.95
CA LEU A 128 9.78 -9.74 21.08
C LEU A 128 10.08 -8.23 21.09
N TYR A 129 11.08 -7.83 21.87
CA TYR A 129 11.44 -6.43 22.08
C TYR A 129 12.95 -6.27 22.00
N ASP A 130 13.42 -5.28 21.25
CA ASP A 130 14.82 -4.90 21.16
C ASP A 130 15.10 -3.76 22.17
N PRO A 131 15.86 -4.02 23.25
CA PRO A 131 16.14 -3.03 24.27
C PRO A 131 17.14 -1.95 23.83
N GLU A 132 17.97 -2.20 22.81
CA GLU A 132 18.93 -1.22 22.29
C GLU A 132 18.22 -0.19 21.41
N LYS A 133 17.28 -0.65 20.58
CA LYS A 133 16.47 0.21 19.71
C LYS A 133 15.20 0.74 20.36
N GLY A 134 14.82 0.19 21.52
CA GLY A 134 13.64 0.61 22.26
C GLY A 134 12.33 0.35 21.53
N MET A 135 12.22 -0.75 20.78
CA MET A 135 11.05 -1.05 19.96
C MET A 135 10.64 -2.52 20.01
N PHE A 136 9.33 -2.77 19.89
CA PHE A 136 8.84 -4.11 19.60
C PHE A 136 9.28 -4.55 18.21
N LEU A 137 9.57 -5.83 18.06
CA LEU A 137 10.02 -6.44 16.82
C LEU A 137 8.81 -7.09 16.13
N PRO A 138 8.34 -6.54 15.00
CA PRO A 138 7.51 -7.27 14.06
C PRO A 138 8.22 -8.54 13.58
N ASP A 139 7.47 -9.55 13.15
CA ASP A 139 8.00 -10.87 12.77
C ASP A 139 9.17 -10.79 11.76
N ARG A 140 9.14 -9.81 10.84
CA ARG A 140 10.19 -9.57 9.85
C ARG A 140 11.50 -8.99 10.41
N PHE A 141 11.52 -8.49 11.64
CA PHE A 141 12.75 -8.07 12.32
C PHE A 141 13.43 -9.20 13.07
N VAL A 142 12.78 -10.35 13.21
CA VAL A 142 13.30 -11.47 14.01
C VAL A 142 13.86 -12.50 13.06
N LYS A 143 15.15 -12.82 13.20
CA LYS A 143 15.76 -13.96 12.53
C LYS A 143 16.15 -15.03 13.55
N GLY A 144 15.97 -16.27 13.17
CA GLY A 144 16.31 -17.41 14.02
C GLY A 144 16.40 -18.72 13.26
N THR A 145 16.53 -19.80 14.01
CA THR A 145 16.51 -21.15 13.44
C THR A 145 15.08 -21.66 13.36
N CYS A 146 14.67 -22.15 12.18
CA CYS A 146 13.32 -22.69 12.00
C CYS A 146 13.06 -23.83 13.01
N PRO A 147 11.97 -23.78 13.80
CA PRO A 147 11.71 -24.81 14.79
C PRO A 147 11.40 -26.18 14.17
N LYS A 148 10.91 -26.21 12.92
CA LYS A 148 10.55 -27.42 12.18
C LYS A 148 11.74 -28.06 11.46
N CYS A 149 12.34 -27.38 10.48
CA CYS A 149 13.38 -27.95 9.60
C CYS A 149 14.81 -27.63 10.05
N LYS A 150 15.00 -26.81 11.08
CA LYS A 150 16.31 -26.39 11.60
C LYS A 150 17.16 -25.55 10.65
N SER A 151 16.59 -25.05 9.55
CA SER A 151 17.28 -24.07 8.72
C SER A 151 17.61 -22.81 9.53
N PRO A 152 18.85 -22.31 9.49
CA PRO A 152 19.22 -21.06 10.14
C PRO A 152 18.66 -19.84 9.38
N ASP A 153 18.77 -18.66 10.00
CA ASP A 153 18.49 -17.34 9.42
C ASP A 153 17.10 -17.14 8.79
N GLN A 154 16.07 -17.80 9.35
CA GLN A 154 14.68 -17.64 8.93
C GLN A 154 13.99 -16.49 9.65
N TYR A 155 13.13 -15.76 8.94
CA TYR A 155 12.29 -14.70 9.53
C TYR A 155 11.16 -15.29 10.40
N GLY A 156 10.63 -14.50 11.32
CA GLY A 156 9.56 -14.91 12.24
C GLY A 156 8.20 -15.20 11.59
N ASP A 157 8.00 -14.84 10.32
CA ASP A 157 6.78 -15.04 9.55
C ASP A 157 6.76 -16.32 8.68
N ASN A 158 7.83 -17.13 8.70
CA ASN A 158 7.98 -18.37 7.90
C ASN A 158 7.85 -19.68 8.69
#